data_AF-A0A6P8ZEJ2-F1
#
_entry.id   AF-A0A6P8ZEJ2-F1
#
_cell.length_a   1.000
_cell.length_b   1.000
_cell.length_c   1.000
_cell.angle_alpha   90.00
_cell.angle_beta   90.00
_cell.angle_gamma   90.00
#
_symmetry.space_group_name_H-M   'P 1'
#
loop_
_entity.id
_entity.type
_entity.pdbx_description
1 polymer ?
#
loop_
_entity_poly.entity_id
_entity_poly.type
_entity_poly.pdbx_seq_one_letter_code
_entity_poly.pdbx_strand_id
1 'polypeptide(L)'
;MFELFPIADPVPWPFTGPFWHNATTIIVYLVFVLKLGPMLMANREPFKLRGVLKVYNIFQIIFNTILFVLFSHLIFWSKAYPNLSCMVMLPINHELKKTERMILYLYFLNKYLDLLDTVFFVLRKSYKQITLLHLIHHVVMTTCCHFFIRLYGFGGHLFFSGTINSLTHTVMYIYYYLSSQNPNIKQSIWWKQYVTILQMVQFILTFSHSIWTLMQKDCEVPYPLIFIVLSMSGLMLVMFTNFYIKSYFKKKTTKVN
;
A
#
# COMPACT_ATOMS: atom_id res chain seq x y z
N MET A 1 -22.31 -9.69 -20.03
CA MET A 1 -21.84 -9.66 -18.62
C MET A 1 -22.17 -8.27 -18.10
N PHE A 2 -23.16 -8.15 -17.22
CA PHE A 2 -23.70 -6.87 -16.75
C PHE A 2 -22.63 -6.10 -15.94
N GLU A 3 -22.14 -4.97 -16.47
CA GLU A 3 -21.36 -4.04 -15.66
C GLU A 3 -22.33 -3.23 -14.80
N LEU A 4 -22.43 -3.59 -13.51
CA LEU A 4 -23.35 -2.96 -12.55
C LEU A 4 -23.02 -1.48 -12.27
N PHE A 5 -21.83 -1.01 -12.65
CA PHE A 5 -21.35 0.37 -12.45
C PHE A 5 -20.53 0.86 -13.66
N PRO A 6 -20.78 2.08 -14.17
CA PRO A 6 -20.04 2.64 -15.30
C PRO A 6 -18.56 2.89 -14.96
N ILE A 7 -17.70 2.87 -15.98
CA ILE A 7 -16.28 3.22 -15.83
C ILE A 7 -16.18 4.74 -15.69
N ALA A 8 -15.54 5.22 -14.63
CA ALA A 8 -15.37 6.66 -14.44
C ALA A 8 -14.38 7.30 -15.44
N ASP A 9 -13.37 6.55 -15.88
CA ASP A 9 -12.43 6.99 -16.91
C ASP A 9 -12.66 6.21 -18.22
N PRO A 10 -12.84 6.87 -19.37
CA PRO A 10 -13.10 6.18 -20.64
C PRO A 10 -11.89 5.43 -21.20
N VAL A 11 -10.67 5.67 -20.68
CA VAL A 11 -9.46 5.00 -21.14
C VAL A 11 -9.24 3.70 -20.33
N PRO A 12 -9.41 2.52 -20.95
CA PRO A 12 -9.22 1.26 -20.24
C PRO A 12 -7.72 0.99 -20.00
N TRP A 13 -7.37 0.66 -18.76
CA TRP A 13 -6.04 0.15 -18.42
C TRP A 13 -6.12 -1.35 -18.10
N PRO A 14 -5.04 -2.13 -18.35
CA PRO A 14 -5.05 -3.56 -18.06
C PRO A 14 -5.31 -3.82 -16.57
N PHE A 15 -6.14 -4.81 -16.23
CA PHE A 15 -6.55 -5.16 -14.86
C PHE A 15 -7.40 -4.11 -14.10
N THR A 16 -7.79 -2.99 -14.72
CA THR A 16 -8.76 -2.02 -14.17
C THR A 16 -10.19 -2.27 -14.68
N GLY A 17 -10.43 -3.45 -15.25
CA GLY A 17 -11.71 -3.86 -15.83
C GLY A 17 -12.76 -4.19 -14.75
N PRO A 18 -13.62 -5.19 -14.99
CA PRO A 18 -14.66 -5.59 -14.04
C PRO A 18 -14.16 -5.96 -12.64
N PHE A 19 -14.98 -5.66 -11.62
CA PHE A 19 -14.71 -5.99 -10.21
C PHE A 19 -14.35 -7.45 -9.94
N TRP A 20 -14.84 -8.37 -10.76
CA TRP A 20 -14.54 -9.79 -10.61
C TRP A 20 -13.05 -10.09 -10.79
N HIS A 21 -12.30 -9.30 -11.57
CA HIS A 21 -10.85 -9.50 -11.70
C HIS A 21 -10.16 -9.36 -10.35
N ASN A 22 -10.43 -8.25 -9.63
CA ASN A 22 -9.89 -8.03 -8.30
C ASN A 22 -10.39 -9.10 -7.32
N ALA A 23 -11.68 -9.42 -7.33
CA ALA A 23 -12.25 -10.45 -6.45
C ALA A 23 -11.58 -11.81 -6.66
N THR A 24 -11.40 -12.26 -7.91
CA THR A 24 -10.71 -13.50 -8.24
C THR A 24 -9.26 -13.47 -7.77
N THR A 25 -8.51 -12.38 -8.02
CA THR A 25 -7.13 -12.27 -7.53
C THR A 25 -7.04 -12.38 -6.01
N ILE A 26 -7.91 -11.67 -5.27
CA ILE A 26 -7.92 -11.71 -3.80
C ILE A 26 -8.32 -13.10 -3.28
N ILE A 27 -9.33 -13.74 -3.87
CA ILE A 27 -9.75 -15.09 -3.48
C ILE A 27 -8.62 -16.09 -3.71
N VAL A 28 -8.00 -16.08 -4.88
CA VAL A 28 -6.85 -16.97 -5.20
C VAL A 28 -5.70 -16.71 -4.24
N TYR A 29 -5.38 -15.45 -3.97
CA TYR A 29 -4.34 -15.06 -3.02
C TYR A 29 -4.64 -15.57 -1.61
N LEU A 30 -5.86 -15.39 -1.09
CA LEU A 30 -6.24 -15.84 0.25
C LEU A 30 -6.24 -17.37 0.36
N VAL A 31 -6.77 -18.07 -0.65
CA VAL A 31 -6.75 -19.54 -0.71
C VAL A 31 -5.31 -20.04 -0.71
N PHE A 32 -4.42 -19.40 -1.48
CA PHE A 32 -3.01 -19.73 -1.51
C PHE A 32 -2.34 -19.49 -0.16
N VAL A 33 -2.46 -18.29 0.40
CA VAL A 33 -1.72 -17.91 1.61
C VAL A 33 -2.19 -18.64 2.86
N LEU A 34 -3.50 -18.88 2.99
CA LEU A 34 -4.08 -19.45 4.21
C LEU A 34 -4.23 -20.97 4.18
N LYS A 35 -4.40 -21.58 3.00
CA LYS A 35 -4.70 -23.01 2.89
C LYS A 35 -3.71 -23.76 2.00
N LEU A 36 -3.73 -23.47 0.70
CA LEU A 36 -3.03 -24.27 -0.31
C LEU A 36 -1.51 -24.21 -0.13
N GLY A 37 -0.94 -23.02 0.03
CA GLY A 37 0.49 -22.83 0.22
C GLY A 37 1.02 -23.50 1.50
N PRO A 38 0.41 -23.28 2.69
CA PRO A 38 0.77 -24.02 3.89
C PRO A 38 0.66 -25.54 3.74
N MET A 39 -0.39 -26.04 3.08
CA MET A 39 -0.58 -27.47 2.80
C MET A 39 0.53 -28.03 1.90
N LEU A 40 0.85 -27.35 0.80
CA LEU A 40 1.93 -27.75 -0.12
C LEU A 40 3.31 -27.71 0.54
N MET A 41 3.51 -26.78 1.48
CA MET A 41 4.76 -26.63 2.23
C MET A 41 4.86 -27.56 3.44
N ALA A 42 3.78 -28.20 3.91
CA ALA A 42 3.77 -28.99 5.13
C ALA A 42 4.93 -29.99 5.18
N ASN A 43 5.07 -30.79 4.11
CA ASN A 43 6.09 -31.83 3.97
C ASN A 43 7.36 -31.39 3.22
N ARG A 44 7.58 -30.08 3.03
CA ARG A 44 8.75 -29.54 2.33
C ARG A 44 9.61 -28.70 3.26
N GLU A 45 10.91 -28.67 3.01
CA GLU A 45 11.79 -27.71 3.69
C GLU A 45 11.50 -26.26 3.24
N PRO A 46 11.75 -25.24 4.09
CA PRO A 46 11.58 -23.85 3.70
C PRO A 46 12.51 -23.49 2.53
N PHE A 47 11.94 -22.90 1.47
CA PHE A 47 12.72 -22.53 0.29
C PHE A 47 13.79 -21.47 0.63
N LYS A 48 15.02 -21.68 0.15
CA LYS A 48 16.15 -20.75 0.30
C LYS A 48 16.08 -19.60 -0.72
N LEU A 49 15.06 -18.75 -0.60
CA LEU A 49 14.76 -17.66 -1.55
C LEU A 49 15.63 -16.38 -1.37
N ARG A 50 16.89 -16.50 -0.90
CA ARG A 50 17.71 -15.32 -0.59
C ARG A 50 17.94 -14.43 -1.82
N GLY A 51 18.30 -15.02 -2.96
CA GLY A 51 18.52 -14.27 -4.21
C GLY A 51 17.24 -13.63 -4.74
N VAL A 52 16.14 -14.38 -4.75
CA VAL A 52 14.81 -13.89 -5.19
C VAL A 52 14.36 -12.70 -4.34
N LEU A 53 14.44 -12.82 -3.01
CA LEU A 53 14.10 -11.73 -2.10
C LEU A 53 15.02 -10.52 -2.26
N LYS A 54 16.30 -10.74 -2.57
CA LYS A 54 17.24 -9.65 -2.83
C LYS A 54 16.78 -8.83 -4.04
N VAL A 55 16.53 -9.50 -5.16
CA VAL A 55 16.07 -8.86 -6.41
C VAL A 55 14.71 -8.20 -6.21
N TYR A 56 13.77 -8.90 -5.59
CA TYR A 56 12.42 -8.38 -5.32
C TYR A 56 12.46 -7.12 -4.44
N ASN A 57 13.22 -7.13 -3.33
CA ASN A 57 13.32 -5.95 -2.48
C ASN A 57 14.01 -4.77 -3.21
N ILE A 58 15.07 -5.01 -3.99
CA ILE A 58 15.72 -3.94 -4.80
C ILE A 58 14.71 -3.35 -5.79
N PHE A 59 13.99 -4.23 -6.51
CA PHE A 59 12.95 -3.81 -7.44
C PHE A 59 11.89 -2.96 -6.73
N GLN A 60 11.39 -3.40 -5.59
CA GLN A 60 10.41 -2.66 -4.80
C GLN A 60 10.94 -1.31 -4.30
N ILE A 61 12.21 -1.21 -3.88
CA ILE A 61 12.84 0.05 -3.50
C ILE A 61 12.85 1.02 -4.69
N ILE A 62 13.33 0.57 -5.85
CA ILE A 62 13.41 1.39 -7.06
C ILE A 62 12.00 1.81 -7.48
N PHE A 63 11.05 0.88 -7.52
CA PHE A 63 9.71 1.14 -8.01
C PHE A 63 8.95 2.15 -7.12
N ASN A 64 9.00 1.97 -5.79
CA ASN A 64 8.38 2.92 -4.86
C ASN A 64 9.10 4.29 -4.86
N THR A 65 10.42 4.32 -5.09
CA THR A 65 11.16 5.59 -5.24
C THR A 65 10.72 6.35 -6.49
N ILE A 66 10.60 5.65 -7.62
CA ILE A 66 10.10 6.24 -8.87
C ILE A 66 8.69 6.76 -8.67
N LEU A 67 7.79 5.98 -8.05
CA LEU A 67 6.43 6.42 -7.74
C LEU A 67 6.43 7.68 -6.87
N PHE A 68 7.22 7.72 -5.80
CA PHE A 68 7.34 8.89 -4.94
C PHE A 68 7.79 10.13 -5.71
N VAL A 69 8.80 10.00 -6.57
CA VAL A 69 9.29 11.10 -7.41
C VAL A 69 8.23 11.56 -8.40
N LEU A 70 7.54 10.63 -9.07
CA LEU A 70 6.49 10.96 -10.04
C LEU A 70 5.29 11.65 -9.38
N PHE A 71 4.82 11.14 -8.24
CA PHE A 71 3.78 11.79 -7.46
C PHE A 71 4.19 13.20 -7.04
N SER A 72 5.39 13.34 -6.46
CA SER A 72 5.91 14.63 -5.99
C SER A 72 6.11 15.61 -7.14
N HIS A 73 6.61 15.15 -8.28
CA HIS A 73 6.77 15.97 -9.47
C HIS A 73 5.42 16.49 -9.96
N LEU A 74 4.40 15.64 -10.06
CA LEU A 74 3.08 16.06 -10.51
C LEU A 74 2.44 17.09 -9.55
N ILE A 75 2.56 16.86 -8.25
CA ILE A 75 1.97 17.73 -7.21
C ILE A 75 2.73 19.06 -7.09
N PHE A 76 4.05 19.02 -6.90
CA PHE A 76 4.83 20.20 -6.50
C PHE A 76 5.49 20.92 -7.67
N TRP A 77 5.96 20.18 -8.69
CA TRP A 77 6.70 20.76 -9.81
C TRP A 77 5.76 21.17 -10.95
N SER A 78 4.95 20.24 -11.44
CA SER A 78 3.95 20.50 -12.47
C SER A 78 2.74 21.27 -11.93
N LYS A 79 2.60 21.39 -10.60
CA LYS A 79 1.49 22.08 -9.93
C LYS A 79 0.12 21.66 -10.46
N ALA A 80 -0.04 20.36 -10.72
CA ALA A 80 -1.28 19.82 -11.27
C ALA A 80 -2.49 20.09 -10.37
N TYR A 81 -2.26 20.23 -9.06
CA TYR A 81 -3.28 20.58 -8.09
C TYR A 81 -2.97 21.97 -7.52
N PRO A 82 -3.83 22.97 -7.75
CA PRO A 82 -3.60 24.34 -7.28
C PRO A 82 -3.48 24.42 -5.75
N ASN A 83 -4.26 23.63 -5.04
CA ASN A 83 -4.30 23.56 -3.58
C ASN A 83 -4.25 22.11 -3.11
N LEU A 84 -3.45 21.85 -2.06
CA LEU A 84 -3.40 20.52 -1.43
C LEU A 84 -4.63 20.21 -0.58
N SER A 85 -5.36 21.24 -0.14
CA SER A 85 -6.57 21.07 0.67
C SER A 85 -7.71 20.41 -0.09
N CYS A 86 -7.81 20.65 -1.40
CA CYS A 86 -8.83 20.06 -2.26
C CYS A 86 -8.20 19.58 -3.57
N MET A 87 -7.85 18.30 -3.61
CA MET A 87 -7.25 17.65 -4.79
C MET A 87 -8.34 16.90 -5.56
N VAL A 88 -8.98 17.59 -6.50
CA VAL A 88 -9.96 16.98 -7.42
C VAL A 88 -9.23 16.29 -8.58
N MET A 89 -9.85 15.25 -9.16
CA MET A 89 -9.26 14.56 -10.31
C MET A 89 -9.17 15.50 -11.52
N LEU A 90 -8.09 15.40 -12.28
CA LEU A 90 -7.95 16.26 -13.46
C LEU A 90 -9.03 15.95 -14.51
N PRO A 91 -9.57 16.99 -15.20
CA PRO A 91 -10.48 16.81 -16.32
C PRO A 91 -9.87 15.93 -17.42
N ILE A 92 -10.72 15.24 -18.20
CA ILE A 92 -10.28 14.31 -19.25
C ILE A 92 -9.38 14.99 -20.30
N ASN A 93 -9.67 16.26 -20.61
CA ASN A 93 -8.95 17.05 -21.62
C ASN A 93 -7.70 17.76 -21.06
N HIS A 94 -7.40 17.61 -19.77
CA HIS A 94 -6.26 18.27 -19.16
C HIS A 94 -4.94 17.65 -19.65
N GLU A 95 -3.93 18.47 -19.97
CA GLU A 95 -2.65 18.00 -20.55
C GLU A 95 -1.94 16.97 -19.66
N LEU A 96 -1.97 17.20 -18.35
CA LEU A 96 -1.39 16.30 -17.35
C LEU A 96 -2.22 15.04 -17.04
N LYS A 97 -3.43 14.88 -17.61
CA LYS A 97 -4.33 13.76 -17.30
C LYS A 97 -3.70 12.41 -17.64
N LYS A 98 -2.97 12.33 -18.75
CA LYS A 98 -2.27 11.09 -19.16
C LYS A 98 -1.24 10.67 -18.12
N THR A 99 -0.49 11.64 -17.58
CA THR A 99 0.52 11.41 -16.54
C THR A 99 -0.13 10.99 -15.22
N GLU A 100 -1.23 11.66 -14.83
CA GLU A 100 -2.02 11.31 -13.64
C GLU A 100 -2.52 9.84 -13.70
N ARG A 101 -3.08 9.43 -14.85
CA ARG A 101 -3.50 8.03 -15.09
C ARG A 101 -2.34 7.06 -14.94
N MET A 102 -1.21 7.33 -15.60
CA MET A 102 -0.04 6.46 -15.57
C MET A 102 0.49 6.26 -14.14
N ILE A 103 0.63 7.34 -13.37
CA ILE A 103 1.19 7.28 -12.01
C ILE A 103 0.31 6.42 -11.10
N LEU A 104 -0.99 6.70 -11.08
CA LEU A 104 -1.89 5.96 -10.20
C LEU A 104 -2.09 4.51 -10.68
N TYR A 105 -2.01 4.25 -11.98
CA TYR A 105 -1.97 2.89 -12.51
C TYR A 105 -0.73 2.11 -12.07
N LEU A 106 0.45 2.74 -12.12
CA LEU A 106 1.68 2.12 -11.63
C LEU A 106 1.60 1.85 -10.12
N TYR A 107 1.03 2.78 -9.35
CA TYR A 107 0.77 2.57 -7.92
C TYR A 107 -0.19 1.41 -7.67
N PHE A 108 -1.25 1.28 -8.47
CA PHE A 108 -2.17 0.16 -8.44
C PHE A 108 -1.45 -1.17 -8.68
N LEU A 109 -0.63 -1.27 -9.74
CA LEU A 109 0.18 -2.47 -10.01
C LEU A 109 1.12 -2.79 -8.84
N ASN A 110 1.74 -1.77 -8.25
CA ASN A 110 2.60 -1.94 -7.09
C ASN A 110 1.87 -2.60 -5.90
N LYS A 111 0.59 -2.28 -5.66
CA LYS A 111 -0.20 -2.95 -4.60
C LYS A 111 -0.46 -4.44 -4.89
N TYR A 112 -0.59 -4.83 -6.16
CA TYR A 112 -0.65 -6.25 -6.52
C TYR A 112 0.70 -6.94 -6.31
N LEU A 113 1.81 -6.28 -6.63
CA LEU A 113 3.15 -6.81 -6.38
C LEU A 113 3.43 -6.99 -4.88
N ASP A 114 2.92 -6.08 -4.04
CA ASP A 114 3.00 -6.18 -2.59
C ASP A 114 2.35 -7.49 -2.03
N LEU A 115 1.41 -8.12 -2.74
CA LEU A 115 0.85 -9.43 -2.34
C LEU A 115 1.90 -10.56 -2.37
N LEU A 116 2.99 -10.39 -3.14
CA LEU A 116 4.06 -11.39 -3.21
C LEU A 116 4.85 -11.49 -1.90
N ASP A 117 4.86 -10.45 -1.06
CA ASP A 117 5.48 -10.49 0.27
C ASP A 117 4.99 -11.68 1.07
N THR A 118 3.67 -11.86 1.08
CA THR A 118 2.98 -12.90 1.85
C THR A 118 3.19 -14.26 1.23
N VAL A 119 3.23 -14.35 -0.11
CA VAL A 119 3.61 -15.56 -0.84
C VAL A 119 5.03 -15.99 -0.43
N PHE A 120 5.99 -15.07 -0.36
CA PHE A 120 7.35 -15.39 0.09
C PHE A 120 7.40 -15.82 1.55
N PHE A 121 6.55 -15.27 2.43
CA PHE A 121 6.45 -15.72 3.82
C PHE A 121 5.99 -17.18 3.90
N VAL A 122 4.99 -17.57 3.11
CA VAL A 122 4.50 -18.95 3.03
C VAL A 122 5.58 -19.90 2.53
N LEU A 123 6.23 -19.58 1.41
CA LEU A 123 7.28 -20.41 0.81
C LEU A 123 8.52 -20.58 1.73
N ARG A 124 8.74 -19.64 2.65
CA ARG A 124 9.82 -19.71 3.64
C ARG A 124 9.38 -20.27 4.99
N LYS A 125 8.14 -20.73 5.14
CA LYS A 125 7.53 -21.14 6.40
C LYS A 125 7.63 -20.08 7.51
N SER A 126 7.61 -18.80 7.15
CA SER A 126 7.67 -17.68 8.10
C SER A 126 6.27 -17.21 8.50
N TYR A 127 5.41 -18.14 8.91
CA TYR A 127 3.99 -17.87 9.20
C TYR A 127 3.78 -16.82 10.31
N LYS A 128 4.76 -16.65 11.22
CA LYS A 128 4.74 -15.58 12.25
C LYS A 128 4.71 -14.17 11.65
N GLN A 129 5.13 -14.00 10.40
CA GLN A 129 5.09 -12.71 9.68
C GLN A 129 3.70 -12.43 9.06
N ILE A 130 2.91 -13.48 8.82
CA ILE A 130 1.55 -13.39 8.27
C ILE A 130 0.59 -13.05 9.40
N THR A 131 0.65 -11.80 9.85
CA THR A 131 -0.25 -11.28 10.88
C THR A 131 -1.58 -10.86 10.28
N LEU A 132 -2.62 -10.80 11.12
CA LEU A 132 -3.93 -10.25 10.71
C LEU A 132 -3.80 -8.83 10.14
N LEU A 133 -2.94 -8.00 10.74
CA LEU A 133 -2.62 -6.66 10.26
C LEU A 133 -2.09 -6.67 8.83
N HIS A 134 -1.06 -7.47 8.57
CA HIS A 134 -0.47 -7.59 7.24
C HIS A 134 -1.52 -8.07 6.23
N LEU A 135 -2.25 -9.14 6.55
CA LEU A 135 -3.23 -9.72 5.62
C LEU A 135 -4.37 -8.74 5.28
N ILE A 136 -4.98 -8.12 6.30
CA ILE A 136 -6.05 -7.13 6.10
C ILE A 136 -5.54 -5.96 5.28
N HIS A 137 -4.35 -5.43 5.61
CA HIS A 137 -3.75 -4.33 4.86
C HIS A 137 -3.58 -4.64 3.38
N HIS A 138 -2.93 -5.76 3.03
CA HIS A 138 -2.68 -6.09 1.63
C HIS A 138 -3.97 -6.34 0.84
N VAL A 139 -4.97 -7.00 1.45
CA VAL A 139 -6.27 -7.21 0.81
C VAL A 139 -7.00 -5.89 0.60
N VAL A 140 -7.18 -5.12 1.67
CA VAL A 140 -7.94 -3.86 1.64
C VAL A 140 -7.30 -2.84 0.71
N MET A 141 -5.98 -2.64 0.76
CA MET A 141 -5.31 -1.67 -0.10
C MET A 141 -5.45 -2.02 -1.58
N THR A 142 -5.35 -3.32 -1.93
CA THR A 142 -5.50 -3.79 -3.31
C THR A 142 -6.95 -3.65 -3.80
N THR A 143 -7.92 -4.03 -2.97
CA THR A 143 -9.36 -3.89 -3.29
C THR A 143 -9.76 -2.42 -3.39
N CYS A 144 -9.43 -1.58 -2.41
CA CYS A 144 -9.78 -0.16 -2.44
C CYS A 144 -9.18 0.57 -3.63
N CYS A 145 -7.91 0.30 -3.98
CA CYS A 145 -7.27 0.93 -5.13
C CYS A 145 -8.01 0.57 -6.45
N HIS A 146 -8.40 -0.69 -6.63
CA HIS A 146 -9.23 -1.12 -7.76
C HIS A 146 -10.58 -0.41 -7.79
N PHE A 147 -11.29 -0.43 -6.65
CA PHE A 147 -12.61 0.20 -6.54
C PHE A 147 -12.57 1.69 -6.82
N PHE A 148 -11.56 2.41 -6.32
CA PHE A 148 -11.44 3.84 -6.55
C PHE A 148 -11.16 4.19 -8.00
N ILE A 149 -10.22 3.50 -8.64
CA ILE A 149 -9.93 3.69 -10.06
C ILE A 149 -11.18 3.44 -10.90
N ARG A 150 -11.95 2.40 -10.55
CA ARG A 150 -13.14 2.02 -11.29
C ARG A 150 -14.30 3.02 -11.13
N LEU A 151 -14.59 3.43 -9.89
CA LEU A 151 -15.77 4.22 -9.56
C LEU A 151 -15.57 5.73 -9.67
N TYR A 152 -14.35 6.22 -9.42
CA TYR A 152 -14.06 7.64 -9.39
C TYR A 152 -13.07 8.05 -10.47
N GLY A 153 -12.20 7.14 -10.90
CA GLY A 153 -11.20 7.38 -11.95
C GLY A 153 -9.80 7.54 -11.37
N PHE A 154 -8.88 8.02 -12.20
CA PHE A 154 -7.51 8.26 -11.79
C PHE A 154 -7.33 9.69 -11.31
N GLY A 155 -6.77 9.90 -10.11
CA GLY A 155 -6.36 11.23 -9.69
C GLY A 155 -6.74 11.65 -8.28
N GLY A 156 -6.56 12.96 -8.06
CA GLY A 156 -7.13 13.71 -6.95
C GLY A 156 -6.59 13.33 -5.58
N HIS A 157 -7.50 13.23 -4.60
CA HIS A 157 -7.20 13.02 -3.18
C HIS A 157 -6.22 11.87 -2.90
N LEU A 158 -6.28 10.81 -3.70
CA LEU A 158 -5.43 9.63 -3.56
C LEU A 158 -3.95 9.92 -3.80
N PHE A 159 -3.61 11.00 -4.52
CA PHE A 159 -2.22 11.36 -4.82
C PHE A 159 -1.44 11.73 -3.55
N PHE A 160 -2.09 12.42 -2.60
CA PHE A 160 -1.44 12.75 -1.34
C PHE A 160 -1.06 11.48 -0.56
N SER A 161 -2.03 10.56 -0.38
CA SER A 161 -1.79 9.27 0.29
C SER A 161 -0.76 8.41 -0.46
N GLY A 162 -0.86 8.36 -1.78
CA GLY A 162 0.06 7.63 -2.65
C GLY A 162 1.50 8.13 -2.54
N THR A 163 1.69 9.45 -2.44
CA THR A 163 3.01 10.07 -2.25
C THR A 163 3.65 9.60 -0.95
N ILE A 164 2.96 9.77 0.17
CA ILE A 164 3.49 9.42 1.50
C ILE A 164 3.66 7.89 1.63
N ASN A 165 2.73 7.10 1.08
CA ASN A 165 2.84 5.65 1.08
C ASN A 165 4.07 5.17 0.29
N SER A 166 4.32 5.73 -0.89
CA SER A 166 5.46 5.34 -1.72
C SER A 166 6.78 5.66 -1.02
N LEU A 167 6.91 6.82 -0.38
CA LEU A 167 8.07 7.16 0.45
C LEU A 167 8.25 6.16 1.61
N THR A 168 7.17 5.85 2.32
CA THR A 168 7.20 4.92 3.46
C THR A 168 7.59 3.51 3.01
N HIS A 169 7.05 3.05 1.87
CA HIS A 169 7.38 1.75 1.29
C HIS A 169 8.83 1.69 0.82
N THR A 170 9.39 2.75 0.24
CA THR A 170 10.83 2.82 -0.08
C THR A 170 11.68 2.53 1.16
N VAL A 171 11.41 3.22 2.28
CA VAL A 171 12.15 3.01 3.53
C VAL A 171 11.91 1.60 4.10
N MET A 172 10.68 1.09 4.05
CA MET A 172 10.34 -0.25 4.52
C MET A 172 11.08 -1.34 3.72
N TYR A 173 11.11 -1.24 2.40
CA TYR A 173 11.80 -2.22 1.56
C TYR A 173 13.32 -2.11 1.64
N ILE A 174 13.89 -0.92 1.89
CA ILE A 174 15.31 -0.78 2.28
C ILE A 174 15.58 -1.60 3.55
N TYR A 175 14.71 -1.48 4.55
CA TYR A 175 14.83 -2.27 5.78
C TYR A 175 14.72 -3.79 5.50
N TYR A 176 13.79 -4.23 4.66
CA TYR A 176 13.66 -5.65 4.29
C TYR A 176 14.87 -6.17 3.51
N TYR A 177 15.40 -5.38 2.58
CA TYR A 177 16.60 -5.69 1.84
C TYR A 177 17.78 -5.92 2.80
N LEU A 178 18.06 -4.96 3.68
CA LEU A 178 19.17 -5.04 4.65
C LEU A 178 18.98 -6.22 5.62
N SER A 179 17.75 -6.45 6.08
CA SER A 179 17.40 -7.59 6.93
C SER A 179 17.56 -8.95 6.24
N SER A 180 17.53 -8.98 4.91
CA SER A 180 17.69 -10.21 4.11
C SER A 180 19.15 -10.59 3.87
N GLN A 181 20.07 -9.60 3.81
CA GLN A 181 21.49 -9.85 3.53
C GLN A 181 22.22 -10.48 4.70
N ASN A 182 21.91 -10.08 5.94
CA ASN A 182 22.68 -10.49 7.11
C ASN A 182 21.79 -11.14 8.19
N PRO A 183 21.82 -12.48 8.34
CA PRO A 183 21.11 -13.19 9.39
C PRO A 183 21.52 -12.74 10.80
N ASN A 184 22.81 -12.43 11.00
CA ASN A 184 23.35 -11.97 12.28
C ASN A 184 22.96 -10.52 12.62
N ILE A 185 22.56 -9.72 11.62
CA ILE A 185 22.06 -8.35 11.81
C ILE A 185 20.57 -8.32 12.16
N LYS A 186 19.81 -9.42 11.99
CA LYS A 186 18.38 -9.46 12.39
C LYS A 186 18.15 -9.07 13.85
N GLN A 187 19.14 -9.25 14.72
CA GLN A 187 19.10 -8.82 16.12
C GLN A 187 19.60 -7.39 16.36
N SER A 188 20.35 -6.77 15.43
CA SER A 188 21.01 -5.47 15.62
C SER A 188 20.36 -4.28 14.90
N ILE A 189 19.27 -4.46 14.14
CA ILE A 189 18.60 -3.33 13.49
C ILE A 189 17.77 -2.53 14.49
N TRP A 190 18.46 -1.70 15.29
CA TRP A 190 17.91 -0.78 16.27
C TRP A 190 16.85 0.18 15.69
N TRP A 191 16.92 0.45 14.38
CA TRP A 191 16.00 1.36 13.70
C TRP A 191 14.71 0.73 13.17
N LYS A 192 14.45 -0.57 13.41
CA LYS A 192 13.16 -1.21 13.09
C LYS A 192 11.96 -0.48 13.69
N GLN A 193 12.10 0.03 14.92
CA GLN A 193 11.05 0.81 15.59
C GLN A 193 10.75 2.10 14.82
N TYR A 194 11.76 2.77 14.25
CA TYR A 194 11.58 4.00 13.47
C TYR A 194 10.86 3.74 12.15
N VAL A 195 11.07 2.59 11.52
CA VAL A 195 10.25 2.18 10.35
C VAL A 195 8.78 2.07 10.73
N THR A 196 8.48 1.49 11.91
CA THR A 196 7.09 1.37 12.40
C THR A 196 6.51 2.75 12.74
N ILE A 197 7.29 3.64 13.34
CA ILE A 197 6.88 5.02 13.64
C ILE A 197 6.60 5.79 12.36
N LEU A 198 7.46 5.66 11.33
CA LEU A 198 7.24 6.26 10.02
C LEU A 198 5.91 5.78 9.40
N GLN A 199 5.62 4.49 9.51
CA GLN A 199 4.33 3.92 9.08
C GLN A 199 3.13 4.48 9.87
N MET A 200 3.28 4.79 11.16
CA MET A 200 2.21 5.43 11.92
C MET A 200 2.04 6.90 11.52
N VAL A 201 3.14 7.63 11.30
CA VAL A 201 3.14 9.02 10.86
C VAL A 201 2.44 9.17 9.50
N GLN A 202 2.66 8.26 8.53
CA GLN A 202 1.94 8.35 7.24
C GLN A 202 0.41 8.26 7.41
N PHE A 203 -0.08 7.44 8.35
CA PHE A 203 -1.51 7.28 8.56
C PHE A 203 -2.09 8.50 9.26
N ILE A 204 -1.36 9.09 10.20
CA ILE A 204 -1.74 10.38 10.82
C ILE A 204 -1.83 11.47 9.75
N LEU A 205 -0.80 11.62 8.90
CA LEU A 205 -0.80 12.63 7.84
C LEU A 205 -1.96 12.43 6.85
N THR A 206 -2.21 11.20 6.43
CA THR A 206 -3.31 10.88 5.50
C THR A 206 -4.69 11.10 6.13
N PHE A 207 -4.83 10.76 7.42
CA PHE A 207 -6.05 10.98 8.18
C PHE A 207 -6.33 12.48 8.36
N SER A 208 -5.32 13.26 8.77
CA SER A 208 -5.41 14.71 8.92
C SER A 208 -5.70 15.41 7.61
N HIS A 209 -5.06 14.99 6.51
CA HIS A 209 -5.33 15.53 5.17
C HIS A 209 -6.78 15.28 4.75
N SER A 210 -7.32 14.08 5.00
CA SER A 210 -8.72 13.76 4.71
C SER A 210 -9.71 14.62 5.52
N ILE A 211 -9.42 14.88 6.81
CA ILE A 211 -10.21 15.82 7.62
C ILE A 211 -10.11 17.23 7.06
N TRP A 212 -8.91 17.67 6.71
CA TRP A 212 -8.70 19.02 6.18
C TRP A 212 -9.46 19.24 4.86
N THR A 213 -9.52 18.24 4.00
CA THR A 213 -10.34 18.26 2.78
C THR A 213 -11.83 18.33 3.09
N LEU A 214 -12.34 17.57 4.08
CA LEU A 214 -13.74 17.65 4.50
C LEU A 214 -14.15 19.02 5.07
N MET A 215 -13.19 19.77 5.64
CA MET A 215 -13.43 21.12 6.16
C MET A 215 -13.52 22.18 5.07
N GLN A 216 -13.17 21.87 3.82
CA GLN A 216 -13.27 22.81 2.70
C GLN A 216 -14.72 22.86 2.20
N LYS A 217 -15.34 24.04 2.23
CA LYS A 217 -16.75 24.23 1.87
C LYS A 217 -17.04 23.98 0.38
N ASP A 218 -16.09 24.34 -0.48
CA ASP A 218 -16.25 24.32 -1.94
C ASP A 218 -15.41 23.22 -2.61
N CYS A 219 -15.21 22.09 -1.93
CA CYS A 219 -14.40 21.00 -2.47
C CYS A 219 -15.25 19.92 -3.13
N GLU A 220 -15.01 19.68 -4.42
CA GLU A 220 -15.76 18.72 -5.24
C GLU A 220 -15.20 17.29 -5.19
N VAL A 221 -14.32 16.98 -4.24
CA VAL A 221 -13.83 15.61 -4.05
C VAL A 221 -14.98 14.73 -3.55
N PRO A 222 -15.23 13.55 -4.15
CA PRO A 222 -16.33 12.68 -3.73
C PRO A 222 -16.25 12.30 -2.24
N TYR A 223 -17.25 12.70 -1.45
CA TYR A 223 -17.29 12.40 -0.01
C TYR A 223 -17.07 10.92 0.35
N PRO A 224 -17.69 9.94 -0.35
CA PRO A 224 -17.47 8.53 0.00
C PRO A 224 -16.00 8.11 -0.16
N LEU A 225 -15.28 8.66 -1.14
CA LEU A 225 -13.83 8.41 -1.30
C LEU A 225 -13.08 8.92 -0.07
N ILE A 226 -13.36 10.15 0.37
CA ILE A 226 -12.69 10.75 1.54
C ILE A 226 -12.98 9.93 2.80
N PHE A 227 -14.24 9.55 3.04
CA PHE A 227 -14.62 8.75 4.19
C PHE A 227 -13.94 7.38 4.21
N ILE A 228 -13.85 6.69 3.07
CA ILE A 228 -13.16 5.40 3.00
C ILE A 228 -11.66 5.59 3.31
N VAL A 229 -10.99 6.58 2.71
CA VAL A 229 -9.57 6.86 2.98
C VAL A 229 -9.34 7.21 4.45
N LEU A 230 -10.22 8.01 5.04
CA LEU A 230 -10.19 8.41 6.45
C LEU A 230 -10.37 7.20 7.38
N SER A 231 -11.40 6.38 7.14
CA SER A 231 -11.66 5.17 7.93
C SER A 231 -10.52 4.16 7.83
N MET A 232 -9.96 3.96 6.64
CA MET A 232 -8.84 3.03 6.45
C MET A 232 -7.55 3.52 7.13
N SER A 233 -7.25 4.83 7.02
CA SER A 233 -6.11 5.42 7.73
C SER A 233 -6.26 5.29 9.25
N GLY A 234 -7.47 5.52 9.78
CA GLY A 234 -7.78 5.33 11.19
C GLY A 234 -7.63 3.88 11.65
N LEU A 235 -8.19 2.93 10.90
CA LEU A 235 -8.06 1.49 11.18
C LEU A 235 -6.58 1.07 11.21
N MET A 236 -5.81 1.45 10.19
CA MET A 236 -4.39 1.12 10.11
C MET A 236 -3.60 1.73 11.25
N LEU A 237 -3.88 3.00 11.61
CA LEU A 237 -3.24 3.64 12.75
C LEU A 237 -3.48 2.87 14.06
N VAL A 238 -4.73 2.44 14.32
CA VAL A 238 -5.06 1.64 15.51
C VAL A 238 -4.31 0.30 15.50
N MET A 239 -4.30 -0.40 14.37
CA MET A 239 -3.65 -1.72 14.29
C MET A 239 -2.12 -1.61 14.42
N PHE A 240 -1.49 -0.60 13.80
CA PHE A 240 -0.06 -0.35 13.93
C PHE A 240 0.32 0.10 15.35
N THR A 241 -0.52 0.91 15.99
CA THR A 241 -0.33 1.29 17.40
C THR A 241 -0.35 0.07 18.31
N ASN A 242 -1.33 -0.83 18.12
CA ASN A 242 -1.42 -2.08 18.88
C ASN A 242 -0.18 -2.98 18.63
N PHE A 243 0.25 -3.10 17.37
CA PHE A 243 1.48 -3.81 17.01
C PHE A 243 2.72 -3.19 17.69
N TYR A 244 2.83 -1.87 17.70
CA TYR A 244 3.95 -1.14 18.30
C TYR A 244 4.02 -1.37 19.81
N ILE A 245 2.89 -1.23 20.52
CA ILE A 245 2.79 -1.46 21.96
C ILE A 245 3.18 -2.91 22.31
N LYS A 246 2.63 -3.89 21.59
CA LYS A 246 2.94 -5.31 21.83
C LYS A 246 4.40 -5.66 21.53
N SER A 247 4.96 -5.09 20.46
CA SER A 247 6.30 -5.47 19.97
C SER A 247 7.44 -4.77 20.70
N TYR A 248 7.26 -3.51 21.11
CA TYR A 248 8.35 -2.68 21.65
C TYR A 248 8.14 -2.26 23.09
N PHE A 249 6.91 -1.90 23.49
CA PHE A 249 6.66 -1.50 24.88
C PHE A 249 6.60 -2.71 25.82
N LYS A 250 5.71 -3.67 25.58
CA LYS A 250 5.56 -4.85 26.47
C LYS A 250 6.83 -5.67 26.58
N LYS A 251 7.61 -5.80 25.51
CA LYS A 251 8.91 -6.50 25.54
C LYS A 251 10.01 -5.76 26.30
N LYS A 252 9.98 -4.43 26.36
CA LYS A 252 10.92 -3.65 27.17
C LYS A 252 10.63 -3.85 28.65
N THR A 253 9.36 -3.86 29.05
CA THR A 253 8.96 -4.08 30.46
C THR A 253 9.38 -5.47 30.97
N THR A 254 9.27 -6.53 30.16
CA THR A 254 9.71 -7.88 30.55
C THR A 254 11.23 -8.08 30.60
N LYS A 255 12.03 -7.17 30.04
CA LYS A 255 13.50 -7.22 30.11
C LYS A 255 14.09 -6.40 31.26
N VAL A 256 13.27 -5.56 31.90
CA VAL A 256 13.67 -4.68 33.01
C VAL A 256 13.26 -5.27 34.37
N ASN A 257 12.44 -6.32 34.37
CA ASN A 257 12.17 -7.20 35.51
C ASN A 257 13.01 -8.47 35.42
#